data_AF-A0A1B6K746-F1
#
_entry.id   AF-A0A1B6K746-F1
#
_cell.length_a   1.000
_cell.length_b   1.000
_cell.length_c   1.000
_cell.angle_alpha   90.00
_cell.angle_beta   90.00
_cell.angle_gamma   90.00
#
_symmetry.space_group_name_H-M   'P 1'
#
loop_
_entity.id
_entity.type
_entity.pdbx_description
1 polymer ?
#
loop_
_entity_poly.entity_id
_entity_poly.type
_entity_poly.pdbx_seq_one_letter_code
_entity_poly.pdbx_strand_id
1 'polypeptide(L)'
;FGFDLISGKQKFKVDLSPITSPSSRLQYIVVDFDSKDRRFLYVSDASGAILVYNLDEDISFRANLPKIIRDDCTTLDVLYLSLVKNESGRKLIYLSYLSGQHVFSVSPEKLQAGTTGSVARIPGKKWQKLIVIGCENSVIYFRYEGKENVFTWNVNTELTQENLKLG
;
A
#
# COMPACT_ATOMS: atom_id res chain seq x y z
N PHE A 1 -5.55 11.39 -13.60
CA PHE A 1 -6.91 11.73 -14.07
C PHE A 1 -7.83 10.56 -13.78
N GLY A 2 -9.08 10.84 -13.44
CA GLY A 2 -10.13 9.83 -13.30
C GLY A 2 -11.17 9.97 -14.40
N PHE A 3 -11.58 8.84 -14.96
CA PHE A 3 -12.52 8.78 -16.08
C PHE A 3 -13.74 7.94 -15.70
N ASP A 4 -14.89 8.35 -16.20
CA ASP A 4 -16.09 7.52 -16.20
C ASP A 4 -15.96 6.45 -17.28
N LEU A 5 -16.06 5.18 -16.91
CA LEU A 5 -15.80 4.07 -17.83
C LEU A 5 -16.89 3.91 -18.91
N ILE A 6 -18.10 4.43 -18.67
CA ILE A 6 -19.23 4.31 -19.61
C ILE A 6 -19.14 5.41 -20.67
N SER A 7 -18.96 6.66 -20.23
CA SER A 7 -18.97 7.83 -21.10
C SER A 7 -17.59 8.25 -21.61
N GLY A 8 -16.51 7.71 -21.04
CA GLY A 8 -15.13 8.12 -21.32
C GLY A 8 -14.81 9.54 -20.84
N LYS A 9 -15.76 10.24 -20.20
CA LYS A 9 -15.57 11.62 -19.76
C LYS A 9 -14.65 11.67 -18.55
N GLN A 10 -13.69 12.60 -18.58
CA GLN A 10 -12.90 12.92 -17.41
C GLN A 10 -13.81 13.46 -16.29
N LYS A 11 -13.74 12.85 -15.11
CA LYS A 11 -14.51 13.24 -13.93
C LYS A 11 -13.71 14.07 -12.95
N PHE A 12 -12.42 13.76 -12.80
CA PHE A 12 -11.55 14.47 -11.87
C PHE A 12 -10.09 14.47 -12.32
N LYS A 13 -9.35 15.49 -11.88
CA LYS A 13 -7.90 15.62 -12.00
C LYS A 13 -7.35 15.76 -10.58
N VAL A 14 -6.30 15.02 -10.29
CA VAL A 14 -5.61 15.06 -9.00
C VAL A 14 -4.22 15.63 -9.26
N ASP A 15 -3.86 16.68 -8.55
CA ASP A 15 -2.51 17.22 -8.57
C ASP A 15 -1.78 16.81 -7.29
N LEU A 16 -0.72 16.01 -7.44
CA LEU A 16 0.10 15.55 -6.33
C LEU A 16 1.32 16.45 -6.10
N SER A 17 1.58 17.42 -6.98
CA SER A 17 2.75 18.29 -6.91
C SER A 17 2.94 18.96 -5.53
N PRO A 18 1.88 19.41 -4.82
CA PRO A 18 2.05 20.08 -3.51
C PRO A 18 2.57 19.16 -2.40
N ILE A 19 2.48 17.84 -2.57
CA ILE A 19 2.84 16.84 -1.56
C ILE A 19 3.95 15.88 -2.02
N THR A 20 4.52 16.14 -3.19
CA THR A 20 5.74 15.48 -3.70
C THR A 20 7.00 16.28 -3.35
N SER A 21 8.15 15.60 -3.44
CA SER A 21 9.48 16.21 -3.34
C SER A 21 10.28 15.91 -4.63
N PRO A 22 11.42 16.57 -4.86
CA PRO A 22 12.30 16.23 -5.98
C PRO A 22 12.80 14.77 -5.97
N SER A 23 12.79 14.12 -4.80
CA SER A 23 13.16 12.71 -4.64
C SER A 23 12.00 11.74 -4.81
N SER A 24 10.75 12.24 -4.97
CA SER A 24 9.55 11.42 -5.06
C SER A 24 9.61 10.42 -6.21
N ARG A 25 9.22 9.18 -5.93
CA ARG A 25 9.11 8.09 -6.90
C ARG A 25 7.76 7.42 -6.71
N LEU A 26 6.76 7.89 -7.46
CA LEU A 26 5.38 7.42 -7.36
C LEU A 26 5.21 6.11 -8.14
N GLN A 27 4.68 5.07 -7.49
CA GLN A 27 4.69 3.71 -8.09
C GLN A 27 3.34 2.99 -8.00
N TYR A 28 2.67 3.03 -6.84
CA TYR A 28 1.40 2.34 -6.63
C TYR A 28 0.31 3.32 -6.23
N ILE A 29 -0.91 3.04 -6.68
CA ILE A 29 -2.12 3.75 -6.28
C ILE A 29 -3.11 2.75 -5.68
N VAL A 30 -3.70 3.12 -4.57
CA VAL A 30 -4.78 2.41 -3.90
C VAL A 30 -5.94 3.38 -3.72
N VAL A 31 -7.15 2.90 -3.98
CA VAL A 31 -8.38 3.67 -3.78
C VAL A 31 -9.19 3.03 -2.66
N ASP A 32 -9.73 3.86 -1.76
CA ASP A 32 -10.64 3.40 -0.72
C ASP A 32 -11.81 4.37 -0.55
N PHE A 33 -12.85 3.88 0.13
CA PHE A 33 -13.97 4.66 0.62
C PHE A 33 -13.97 4.59 2.14
N ASP A 34 -14.11 5.74 2.80
CA ASP A 34 -14.31 5.76 4.25
C ASP A 34 -15.74 5.34 4.63
N SER A 35 -16.07 5.40 5.92
CA SER A 35 -17.41 5.04 6.42
C SER A 35 -18.53 6.00 6.01
N LYS A 36 -18.20 7.13 5.36
CA LYS A 36 -19.12 8.14 4.84
C LYS A 36 -19.13 8.16 3.31
N ASP A 37 -18.61 7.12 2.67
CA ASP A 37 -18.44 7.01 1.21
C ASP A 37 -17.57 8.13 0.58
N ARG A 38 -16.74 8.81 1.38
CA ARG A 38 -15.74 9.73 0.85
C ARG A 38 -14.59 8.93 0.25
N ARG A 39 -14.15 9.37 -0.92
CA ARG A 39 -13.15 8.70 -1.76
C ARG A 39 -11.77 9.17 -1.37
N PHE A 40 -10.90 8.21 -1.07
CA PHE A 40 -9.51 8.44 -0.75
C PHE A 40 -8.59 7.77 -1.76
N LEU A 41 -7.51 8.47 -2.11
CA LEU A 41 -6.39 7.92 -2.84
C LEU A 41 -5.17 7.83 -1.92
N TYR A 42 -4.49 6.69 -2.00
CA TYR A 42 -3.20 6.48 -1.37
C TYR A 42 -2.19 6.18 -2.47
N VAL A 43 -1.18 7.03 -2.61
CA VAL A 43 -0.11 6.83 -3.59
C VAL A 43 1.17 6.50 -2.87
N SER A 44 1.81 5.41 -3.27
CA SER A 44 3.12 5.04 -2.73
C SER A 44 4.17 5.99 -3.28
N ASP A 45 5.00 6.52 -2.39
CA ASP A 45 6.18 7.27 -2.76
C ASP A 45 7.40 6.56 -2.18
N ALA A 46 8.17 5.92 -3.07
CA ALA A 46 9.36 5.16 -2.72
C ALA A 46 10.49 6.00 -2.11
N SER A 47 10.35 7.32 -2.03
CA SER A 47 11.23 8.16 -1.20
C SER A 47 10.95 8.05 0.31
N GLY A 48 9.93 7.31 0.74
CA GLY A 48 9.62 7.08 2.15
C GLY A 48 8.30 7.66 2.63
N ALA A 49 7.26 7.70 1.79
CA ALA A 49 5.95 8.23 2.19
C ALA A 49 4.78 7.50 1.51
N ILE A 50 3.58 7.71 2.09
CA ILE A 50 2.31 7.51 1.42
C ILE A 50 1.69 8.89 1.22
N LEU A 51 1.34 9.24 -0.01
CA LEU A 51 0.58 10.45 -0.30
C LEU A 51 -0.90 10.13 -0.14
N VAL A 52 -1.60 10.94 0.66
CA VAL A 52 -3.02 10.74 0.96
C VAL A 52 -3.80 11.89 0.35
N TYR A 53 -4.85 11.57 -0.40
CA TYR A 53 -5.72 12.56 -1.05
C TYR A 53 -7.19 12.24 -0.74
N ASN A 54 -7.91 13.19 -0.16
CA ASN A 54 -9.36 13.15 -0.06
C ASN A 54 -9.95 13.81 -1.31
N LEU A 55 -10.54 13.00 -2.20
CA LEU A 55 -11.07 13.49 -3.47
C LEU A 55 -12.31 14.37 -3.32
N ASP A 56 -13.07 14.19 -2.25
CA ASP A 56 -14.33 14.89 -2.03
C ASP A 56 -14.12 16.27 -1.38
N GLU A 57 -13.04 16.43 -0.62
CA GLU A 57 -12.69 17.69 0.06
C GLU A 57 -11.53 18.45 -0.61
N ASP A 58 -10.87 17.84 -1.60
CA ASP A 58 -9.68 18.38 -2.26
C ASP A 58 -8.51 18.67 -1.29
N ILE A 59 -8.43 17.86 -0.22
CA ILE A 59 -7.39 17.97 0.80
C ILE A 59 -6.39 16.85 0.61
N SER A 60 -5.11 17.17 0.72
CA SER A 60 -4.04 16.19 0.57
C SER A 60 -2.90 16.45 1.53
N PHE A 61 -2.17 15.38 1.87
CA PHE A 61 -0.98 15.48 2.72
C PHE A 61 -0.01 14.32 2.47
N ARG A 62 1.23 14.52 2.93
CA ARG A 62 2.31 13.54 2.83
C ARG A 62 2.48 12.81 4.17
N ALA A 63 2.13 11.53 4.21
CA ALA A 63 2.37 10.66 5.37
C ALA A 63 3.76 10.03 5.30
N ASN A 64 4.74 10.63 5.96
CA ASN A 64 6.10 10.07 6.03
C ASN A 64 6.10 8.74 6.78
N LEU A 65 6.78 7.74 6.21
CA LEU A 65 6.91 6.42 6.83
C LEU A 65 7.87 6.47 8.03
N PRO A 66 7.55 5.79 9.13
CA PRO A 66 8.44 5.63 10.27
C PRO A 66 9.81 5.08 9.89
N LYS A 67 10.82 5.44 10.70
CA LYS A 67 12.20 5.02 10.51
C LYS A 67 12.35 3.49 10.45
N ILE A 68 11.58 2.76 11.25
CA ILE A 68 11.59 1.28 11.28
C ILE A 68 11.32 0.63 9.93
N ILE A 69 10.59 1.29 9.01
CA ILE A 69 10.35 0.78 7.66
C ILE A 69 11.54 1.06 6.74
N ARG A 70 12.22 2.19 6.92
CA ARG A 70 13.40 2.57 6.12
C ARG A 70 14.64 1.80 6.54
N ASP A 71 14.79 1.57 7.84
CA ASP A 71 15.87 0.77 8.41
C ASP A 71 15.69 -0.73 8.09
N ASP A 72 14.52 -1.13 7.57
CA ASP A 72 14.21 -2.51 7.18
C ASP A 72 14.71 -2.91 5.79
N CYS A 73 15.09 -1.93 4.96
CA CYS A 73 15.52 -2.15 3.58
C CYS A 73 16.97 -1.75 3.38
N THR A 74 17.67 -2.43 2.47
CA THR A 74 19.03 -2.06 2.07
C THR A 74 19.05 -0.82 1.18
N THR A 75 17.96 -0.55 0.47
CA THR A 75 17.77 0.62 -0.38
C THR A 75 16.29 0.98 -0.50
N LEU A 76 15.99 2.26 -0.73
CA LEU A 76 14.63 2.73 -0.97
C LEU A 76 14.25 2.49 -2.44
N ASP A 77 13.75 1.28 -2.75
CA ASP A 77 13.48 0.83 -4.11
C ASP A 77 12.00 0.94 -4.52
N VAL A 78 11.26 -0.17 -4.59
CA VAL A 78 9.85 -0.21 -4.95
C VAL A 78 9.03 -0.34 -3.69
N LEU A 79 8.18 0.63 -3.39
CA LEU A 79 7.25 0.61 -2.26
C LEU A 79 5.89 0.09 -2.74
N TYR A 80 5.63 -1.19 -2.48
CA TYR A 80 4.35 -1.82 -2.77
C TYR A 80 3.28 -1.37 -1.78
N LEU A 81 2.05 -1.19 -2.26
CA LEU A 81 0.85 -0.99 -1.44
C LEU A 81 -0.23 -1.99 -1.84
N SER A 82 -0.99 -2.49 -0.88
CA SER A 82 -2.19 -3.32 -1.12
C SER A 82 -3.26 -3.04 -0.07
N LEU A 83 -4.49 -2.78 -0.51
CA LEU A 83 -5.62 -2.64 0.39
C LEU A 83 -6.34 -3.97 0.52
N VAL A 84 -6.33 -4.52 1.72
CA VAL A 84 -6.99 -5.78 2.05
C VAL A 84 -8.00 -5.57 3.15
N LYS A 85 -8.97 -6.47 3.23
CA LYS A 85 -9.94 -6.57 4.30
C LYS A 85 -9.62 -7.83 5.10
N ASN A 86 -9.27 -7.68 6.37
CA ASN A 86 -8.97 -8.83 7.23
C ASN A 86 -10.27 -9.59 7.60
N GLU A 87 -10.15 -10.70 8.33
CA GLU A 87 -11.31 -11.53 8.71
C GLU A 87 -12.34 -10.82 9.60
N SER A 88 -11.91 -9.81 10.39
CA SER A 88 -12.83 -8.96 11.18
C SER A 88 -13.47 -7.85 10.34
N GLY A 89 -13.22 -7.82 9.04
CA GLY A 89 -13.77 -6.83 8.12
C GLY A 89 -13.08 -5.47 8.16
N ARG A 90 -11.98 -5.34 8.90
CA ARG A 90 -11.19 -4.11 8.96
C ARG A 90 -10.31 -3.99 7.72
N LYS A 91 -10.31 -2.80 7.14
CA LYS A 91 -9.43 -2.44 6.02
C LYS A 91 -8.03 -2.14 6.54
N LEU A 92 -7.02 -2.62 5.83
CA LEU A 92 -5.61 -2.38 6.13
C LEU A 92 -4.86 -2.16 4.83
N ILE A 93 -4.00 -1.15 4.80
CA ILE A 93 -3.02 -0.96 3.73
C ILE A 93 -1.76 -1.69 4.16
N TYR A 94 -1.41 -2.74 3.44
CA TYR A 94 -0.14 -3.45 3.57
C TYR A 94 0.90 -2.77 2.70
N LEU A 95 2.12 -2.69 3.23
CA LEU A 95 3.23 -2.05 2.57
C LEU A 95 4.55 -2.77 2.83
N SER A 96 5.42 -2.78 1.83
CA SER A 96 6.79 -3.28 1.94
C SER A 96 7.63 -2.70 0.81
N TYR A 97 8.88 -2.35 1.12
CA TYR A 97 9.90 -2.13 0.08
C TYR A 97 10.29 -3.46 -0.55
N LEU A 98 10.65 -3.51 -1.84
CA LEU A 98 11.12 -4.73 -2.49
C LEU A 98 12.30 -5.35 -1.73
N SER A 99 13.32 -4.54 -1.42
CA SER A 99 14.49 -4.94 -0.62
C SER A 99 14.29 -4.92 0.90
N GLY A 100 13.10 -4.54 1.38
CA GLY A 100 12.73 -4.69 2.78
C GLY A 100 12.84 -6.15 3.24
N GLN A 101 12.87 -6.40 4.54
CA GLN A 101 12.85 -7.76 5.10
C GLN A 101 11.47 -8.13 5.66
N HIS A 102 10.64 -7.14 5.99
CA HIS A 102 9.33 -7.33 6.60
C HIS A 102 8.23 -6.66 5.77
N VAL A 103 7.00 -7.04 6.09
CA VAL A 103 5.78 -6.38 5.64
C VAL A 103 5.21 -5.61 6.82
N PHE A 104 4.63 -4.45 6.53
CA PHE A 104 3.97 -3.61 7.52
C PHE A 104 2.52 -3.39 7.11
N SER A 105 1.68 -2.96 8.05
CA SER A 105 0.33 -2.50 7.77
C SER A 105 0.04 -1.17 8.45
N VAL A 106 -0.88 -0.41 7.88
CA VAL A 106 -1.43 0.82 8.44
C VAL A 106 -2.93 0.85 8.20
N SER A 107 -3.67 1.39 9.16
CA SER A 107 -5.12 1.60 9.02
C SER A 107 -5.41 2.77 8.07
N PRO A 108 -6.25 2.58 7.04
CA PRO A 108 -6.76 3.68 6.22
C PRO A 108 -7.43 4.76 7.07
N GLU A 109 -8.20 4.39 8.10
CA GLU A 109 -8.87 5.33 9.01
C GLU A 109 -7.87 6.25 9.72
N LYS A 110 -6.72 5.70 10.14
CA LYS A 110 -5.63 6.50 10.74
C LYS A 110 -5.05 7.49 9.74
N LEU A 111 -4.83 7.07 8.49
CA LEU A 111 -4.38 7.96 7.43
C LEU A 111 -5.44 9.01 7.09
N GLN A 112 -6.71 8.64 6.99
CA GLN A 112 -7.82 9.57 6.73
C GLN A 112 -7.94 10.64 7.82
N ALA A 113 -7.64 10.28 9.07
CA ALA A 113 -7.58 11.21 10.21
C ALA A 113 -6.27 12.04 10.27
N GLY A 114 -5.38 11.93 9.29
CA GLY A 114 -4.09 12.64 9.29
C GLY A 114 -3.05 12.08 10.27
N THR A 115 -3.33 10.92 10.90
CA THR A 115 -2.39 10.30 11.82
C THR A 115 -1.27 9.63 11.06
N THR A 116 -0.04 10.13 11.23
CA THR A 116 1.16 9.54 10.63
C THR A 116 1.87 8.62 11.63
N GLY A 117 2.62 7.66 11.10
CA GLY A 117 3.54 6.83 11.88
C GLY A 117 2.95 5.67 12.68
N SER A 118 1.63 5.48 12.67
CA SER A 118 0.97 4.30 13.26
C SER A 118 1.04 3.11 12.31
N VAL A 119 2.18 2.43 12.25
CA VAL A 119 2.39 1.22 11.44
C VAL A 119 2.59 0.00 12.33
N ALA A 120 2.03 -1.15 11.93
CA ALA A 120 2.26 -2.42 12.58
C ALA A 120 3.19 -3.27 11.70
N ARG A 121 4.23 -3.86 12.29
CA ARG A 121 5.03 -4.88 11.60
C ARG A 121 4.24 -6.18 11.62
N ILE A 122 4.11 -6.81 10.46
CA ILE A 122 3.52 -8.14 10.35
C ILE A 122 4.53 -9.18 10.85
N PRO A 123 4.12 -10.15 11.69
CA PRO A 123 5.01 -11.24 12.10
C PRO A 123 5.50 -12.06 10.91
N GLY A 124 6.72 -12.58 11.03
CA GLY A 124 7.41 -13.27 9.94
C GLY A 124 8.32 -12.35 9.13
N LYS A 125 9.02 -12.94 8.14
CA LYS A 125 9.99 -12.26 7.28
C LYS A 125 9.81 -12.70 5.85
N LYS A 126 10.06 -11.78 4.92
CA LYS A 126 10.16 -12.12 3.51
C LYS A 126 11.36 -13.05 3.31
N TRP A 127 11.08 -14.25 2.82
CA TRP A 127 12.13 -15.22 2.48
C TRP A 127 13.06 -14.69 1.37
N GLN A 128 12.46 -14.04 0.38
CA GLN A 128 13.13 -13.39 -0.75
C GLN A 128 12.37 -12.11 -1.09
N LYS A 129 12.95 -11.28 -1.97
CA LYS A 129 12.28 -10.11 -2.51
C LYS A 129 10.94 -10.50 -3.12
N LEU A 130 9.88 -9.92 -2.58
CA LEU A 130 8.49 -10.19 -2.92
C LEU A 130 7.98 -9.09 -3.84
N ILE A 131 7.48 -9.47 -5.01
CA ILE A 131 6.85 -8.59 -5.99
C ILE A 131 5.33 -8.78 -5.87
N VAL A 132 4.64 -7.77 -5.36
CA VAL A 132 3.18 -7.80 -5.25
C VAL A 132 2.55 -7.67 -6.63
N ILE A 133 1.62 -8.57 -6.94
CA ILE A 133 0.90 -8.62 -8.22
C ILE A 133 -0.52 -8.09 -8.03
N GLY A 134 -1.14 -8.41 -6.91
CA GLY A 134 -2.50 -7.96 -6.60
C GLY A 134 -2.97 -8.45 -5.24
N CYS A 135 -4.21 -8.13 -4.91
CA CYS A 135 -4.86 -8.58 -3.68
C CYS A 135 -6.37 -8.73 -3.90
N GLU A 136 -6.97 -9.66 -3.16
CA GLU A 136 -8.42 -9.87 -3.11
C GLU A 136 -8.82 -10.25 -1.69
N ASN A 137 -9.82 -9.58 -1.12
CA ASN A 137 -10.26 -9.79 0.26
C ASN A 137 -9.09 -9.73 1.27
N SER A 138 -8.78 -10.84 1.93
CA SER A 138 -7.68 -10.99 2.88
C SER A 138 -6.42 -11.60 2.27
N VAL A 139 -6.37 -11.77 0.95
CA VAL A 139 -5.29 -12.49 0.26
C VAL A 139 -4.45 -11.52 -0.57
N ILE A 140 -3.13 -11.62 -0.43
CA ILE A 140 -2.15 -10.95 -1.29
C ILE A 140 -1.54 -11.98 -2.24
N TYR A 141 -1.51 -11.64 -3.53
CA TYR A 141 -0.89 -12.40 -4.60
C TYR A 141 0.46 -11.79 -4.93
N PHE A 142 1.49 -12.62 -4.98
CA PHE A 142 2.85 -12.16 -5.23
C PHE A 142 3.70 -13.22 -5.92
N ARG A 143 4.84 -12.81 -6.44
CA ARG A 143 5.91 -13.73 -6.85
C ARG A 143 7.22 -13.33 -6.20
N TYR A 144 8.16 -14.26 -6.13
CA TYR A 144 9.53 -13.91 -5.77
C TYR A 144 10.30 -13.37 -6.97
N GLU A 145 11.21 -12.43 -6.73
CA GLU A 145 12.11 -11.90 -7.77
C GLU A 145 12.83 -13.06 -8.49
N GLY A 146 12.76 -13.08 -9.82
CA GLY A 146 13.37 -14.13 -10.64
C GLY A 146 12.66 -15.49 -10.59
N LYS A 147 11.45 -15.59 -10.03
CA LYS A 147 10.62 -16.81 -10.03
C LYS A 147 9.35 -16.61 -10.85
N GLU A 148 8.91 -17.69 -11.48
CA GLU A 148 7.68 -17.72 -12.30
C GLU A 148 6.45 -18.02 -11.44
N ASN A 149 6.62 -18.79 -10.37
CA ASN A 149 5.55 -19.19 -9.48
C ASN A 149 4.89 -17.99 -8.79
N VAL A 150 3.56 -17.96 -8.85
CA VAL A 150 2.72 -17.04 -8.08
C VAL A 150 2.32 -17.73 -6.79
N PHE A 151 2.46 -16.99 -5.69
CA PHE A 151 2.09 -17.41 -4.35
C PHE A 151 0.96 -16.53 -3.84
N THR A 152 0.19 -17.09 -2.92
CA THR A 152 -0.83 -16.38 -2.17
C THR A 152 -0.50 -16.44 -0.69
N TRP A 153 -0.82 -15.35 0.02
CA TRP A 153 -0.69 -15.25 1.46
C TRP A 153 -1.95 -14.62 2.04
N ASN A 154 -2.56 -15.29 3.03
CA ASN A 154 -3.67 -14.74 3.80
C ASN A 154 -3.10 -13.83 4.89
N VAL A 155 -3.45 -12.54 4.85
CA VAL A 155 -2.91 -11.50 5.72
C VAL A 155 -3.30 -11.64 7.20
N ASN A 156 -4.19 -12.59 7.53
CA ASN A 156 -4.52 -12.96 8.90
C ASN A 156 -3.52 -13.94 9.53
N THR A 157 -2.55 -14.46 8.77
CA THR A 157 -1.49 -15.32 9.27
C THR A 157 -0.12 -14.64 9.18
N GLU A 158 0.87 -15.15 9.90
CA GLU A 158 2.24 -14.67 9.81
C GLU A 158 2.83 -14.92 8.42
N LEU A 159 3.72 -14.05 7.95
CA LEU A 159 4.42 -14.24 6.68
C LEU A 159 5.58 -15.23 6.86
N THR A 160 5.24 -16.51 6.88
CA THR A 160 6.19 -17.64 6.91
C THR A 160 5.95 -18.56 5.72
N GLN A 161 6.92 -19.40 5.38
CA GLN A 161 6.79 -20.32 4.24
C GLN A 161 5.63 -21.30 4.40
N GLU A 162 5.33 -21.75 5.63
CA GLU A 162 4.23 -22.70 5.88
C GLU A 162 2.85 -22.08 5.59
N ASN A 163 2.74 -20.75 5.67
CA ASN A 163 1.51 -20.01 5.45
C ASN A 163 1.33 -19.56 3.98
N LEU A 164 2.28 -19.87 3.10
CA LEU A 164 2.20 -19.55 1.68
C LEU A 164 1.55 -20.70 0.91
N LYS A 165 0.70 -20.36 -0.06
CA LYS A 165 0.13 -21.35 -0.99
C LYS A 165 0.59 -21.03 -2.41
N LEU A 166 0.97 -22.07 -3.15
CA LEU A 166 1.18 -21.95 -4.59
C LEU A 166 -0.18 -21.73 -5.26
N GLY A 167 -0.26 -20.70 -6.12
CA GLY A 167 -1.45 -20.35 -6.89
C GLY A 167 -1.65 -21.23 -8.12
#